data_AF-A0A2N7FKU1-F1
#
_entry.id   AF-A0A2N7FKU1-F1
#
_cell.length_a   1.000
_cell.length_b   1.000
_cell.length_c   1.000
_cell.angle_alpha   90.00
_cell.angle_beta   90.00
_cell.angle_gamma   90.00
#
_symmetry.space_group_name_H-M   'P 1'
#
loop_
_entity.id
_entity.type
_entity.pdbx_description
1 polymer ?
#
loop_
_entity_poly.entity_id
_entity_poly.type
_entity_poly.pdbx_seq_one_letter_code
_entity_poly.pdbx_strand_id
1 'polypeptide(L)'
;MSNKIVTLEINLEPADNKRLASLCGPFDDNIKHLERRLGVEINYRSNFFTIVGKPHTTAATLDIIKHLYVETAPVKGNIIDIEPEQVHLAVTESGILEQHVESEIDYGKEVTIKTKKGVIKPRTPNQAQYLMNMVTHDITFGIGPAGTGKTYLAVAAAVDALERQEVRRILLTRPAVEAGEKLGFLPGDLSQKVDPYLRPLYDALFEMLGFERVEKLIERNVIEVAPLAYMRGRTLNDAFIILDESQNTTVEQMKMFLTRIGFNSRAVITGDITQIDLPRGAKSGLRHATEVLSEVDDISFNFFISEDVVRHPVVARIVNAYEKWEAKDQKERKEFEKRKREEREAKLLEAQQAVTTQLATQNSSVIAEQGDK
;
A
#
# COMPACT_ATOMS: atom_id res chain seq x y z
N MET A 1 16.94 -22.60 13.98
CA MET A 1 18.42 -22.57 13.83
C MET A 1 19.00 -21.49 14.74
N SER A 2 20.25 -21.63 15.18
CA SER A 2 20.88 -20.77 16.19
C SER A 2 20.80 -19.27 15.86
N ASN A 3 20.28 -18.45 16.79
CA ASN A 3 20.28 -16.96 16.74
C ASN A 3 21.70 -16.35 16.90
N LYS A 4 22.74 -17.09 16.51
CA LYS A 4 24.13 -16.65 16.61
C LYS A 4 24.45 -15.79 15.41
N ILE A 5 24.80 -14.54 15.67
CA ILE A 5 25.44 -13.68 14.68
C ILE A 5 26.83 -14.28 14.39
N VAL A 6 27.16 -14.41 13.12
CA VAL A 6 28.47 -14.84 12.66
C VAL A 6 29.11 -13.74 11.83
N THR A 7 30.45 -13.73 11.84
CA THR A 7 31.26 -12.86 11.00
C THR A 7 31.98 -13.73 9.99
N LEU A 8 31.81 -13.44 8.71
CA LEU A 8 32.58 -14.05 7.62
C LEU A 8 33.51 -13.01 7.01
N GLU A 9 34.71 -13.45 6.68
CA GLU A 9 35.75 -12.62 6.08
C GLU A 9 36.11 -13.18 4.71
N ILE A 10 36.34 -12.29 3.75
CA ILE A 10 36.74 -12.66 2.40
C ILE A 10 37.76 -11.68 1.84
N ASN A 11 38.80 -12.21 1.20
CA ASN A 11 39.68 -11.47 0.32
C ASN A 11 39.25 -11.69 -1.13
N LEU A 12 38.94 -10.61 -1.84
CA LEU A 12 38.66 -10.64 -3.26
C LEU A 12 39.99 -10.63 -4.03
N GLU A 13 40.24 -11.68 -4.80
CA GLU A 13 41.46 -11.82 -5.61
C GLU A 13 41.10 -12.07 -7.09
N PRO A 14 41.91 -11.56 -8.04
CA PRO A 14 43.10 -10.72 -7.87
C PRO A 14 42.76 -9.27 -7.48
N ALA A 15 43.48 -8.70 -6.53
CA ALA A 15 43.22 -7.34 -6.02
C ALA A 15 43.38 -6.27 -7.12
N ASP A 16 42.27 -5.61 -7.46
CA ASP A 16 42.22 -4.52 -8.44
C ASP A 16 41.24 -3.43 -7.98
N ASN A 17 41.76 -2.23 -7.72
CA ASN A 17 40.98 -1.10 -7.22
C ASN A 17 39.87 -0.65 -8.18
N LYS A 18 40.05 -0.82 -9.49
CA LYS A 18 39.02 -0.42 -10.47
C LYS A 18 37.83 -1.38 -10.45
N ARG A 19 38.12 -2.68 -10.31
CA ARG A 19 37.09 -3.72 -10.15
C ARG A 19 36.34 -3.59 -8.83
N LEU A 20 37.05 -3.24 -7.76
CA LEU A 20 36.45 -2.96 -6.46
C LEU A 20 35.52 -1.74 -6.53
N ALA A 21 35.94 -0.66 -7.20
CA ALA A 21 35.10 0.52 -7.40
C ALA A 21 33.83 0.20 -8.21
N SER A 22 33.96 -0.60 -9.28
CA SER A 22 32.83 -1.10 -10.07
C SER A 22 31.86 -1.94 -9.23
N LEU A 23 32.38 -2.86 -8.41
CA LEU A 23 31.58 -3.69 -7.52
C LEU A 23 30.82 -2.86 -6.47
N CYS A 24 31.50 -1.94 -5.80
CA CYS A 24 30.89 -1.12 -4.75
C CYS A 24 29.87 -0.12 -5.31
N GLY A 25 30.04 0.31 -6.56
CA GLY A 25 29.23 1.33 -7.19
C GLY A 25 29.50 2.74 -6.63
N PRO A 26 28.87 3.78 -7.21
CA PRO A 26 28.97 5.14 -6.72
C PRO A 26 28.56 5.23 -5.24
N PHE A 27 29.40 5.85 -4.40
CA PHE A 27 29.13 6.04 -2.97
C PHE A 27 28.74 4.75 -2.19
N ASP A 28 29.25 3.60 -2.61
CA ASP A 28 28.97 2.27 -2.04
C ASP A 28 27.50 1.82 -2.16
N ASP A 29 26.76 2.35 -3.15
CA ASP A 29 25.34 2.07 -3.33
C ASP A 29 25.03 0.57 -3.49
N ASN A 30 25.88 -0.18 -4.21
CA ASN A 30 25.68 -1.63 -4.40
C ASN A 30 25.87 -2.41 -3.09
N ILE A 31 26.84 -2.01 -2.26
CA ILE A 31 27.08 -2.63 -0.96
C ILE A 31 25.91 -2.36 -0.03
N LYS A 32 25.46 -1.11 0.06
CA LYS A 32 24.28 -0.72 0.86
C LYS A 32 23.01 -1.44 0.39
N HIS A 33 22.90 -1.69 -0.92
CA HIS A 33 21.77 -2.44 -1.47
C HIS A 33 21.76 -3.90 -0.99
N LEU A 34 22.93 -4.56 -0.98
CA LEU A 34 23.09 -5.90 -0.42
C LEU A 34 22.81 -5.95 1.08
N GLU A 35 23.32 -4.99 1.85
CA GLU A 35 23.07 -4.88 3.29
C GLU A 35 21.57 -4.78 3.60
N ARG A 36 20.84 -3.94 2.86
CA ARG A 36 19.39 -3.74 3.04
C ARG A 36 18.59 -4.97 2.69
N ARG A 37 18.87 -5.62 1.56
CA ARG A 37 18.08 -6.77 1.10
C ARG A 37 18.33 -8.04 1.92
N LEU A 38 19.58 -8.27 2.33
CA LEU A 38 19.95 -9.48 3.05
C LEU A 38 20.01 -9.29 4.58
N GLY A 39 19.81 -8.06 5.07
CA GLY A 39 19.79 -7.75 6.49
C GLY A 39 21.14 -7.99 7.18
N VAL A 40 22.25 -7.76 6.47
CA VAL A 40 23.63 -7.93 6.95
C VAL A 40 24.34 -6.59 7.06
N GLU A 41 25.45 -6.55 7.79
CA GLU A 41 26.39 -5.43 7.80
C GLU A 41 27.66 -5.83 7.05
N ILE A 42 28.10 -4.99 6.09
CA ILE A 42 29.26 -5.22 5.24
C ILE A 42 30.26 -4.08 5.48
N ASN A 43 31.40 -4.42 6.05
CA ASN A 43 32.53 -3.51 6.17
C ASN A 43 33.65 -3.97 5.24
N TYR A 44 34.35 -3.06 4.57
CA TYR A 44 35.46 -3.43 3.70
C TYR A 44 36.62 -2.45 3.76
N ARG A 45 37.81 -2.98 3.50
CA ARG A 45 39.05 -2.19 3.34
C ARG A 45 39.85 -2.77 2.19
N SER A 46 39.93 -2.00 1.09
CA SER A 46 40.51 -2.48 -0.17
C SER A 46 39.81 -3.74 -0.64
N ASN A 47 40.51 -4.85 -0.83
CA ASN A 47 39.94 -6.12 -1.28
C ASN A 47 39.49 -7.04 -0.14
N PHE A 48 39.61 -6.62 1.12
CA PHE A 48 39.18 -7.38 2.28
C PHE A 48 37.78 -6.93 2.72
N PHE A 49 36.82 -7.86 2.76
CA PHE A 49 35.44 -7.65 3.16
C PHE A 49 35.12 -8.48 4.41
N THR A 50 34.35 -7.88 5.30
CA THR A 50 33.84 -8.47 6.53
C THR A 50 32.33 -8.35 6.52
N ILE A 51 31.63 -9.47 6.64
CA ILE A 51 30.17 -9.55 6.58
C ILE A 51 29.68 -10.09 7.92
N VAL A 52 28.77 -9.36 8.57
CA VAL A 52 28.22 -9.70 9.88
C VAL A 52 26.72 -9.89 9.76
N GLY A 53 26.20 -11.04 10.21
CA GLY A 53 24.77 -11.33 10.11
C GLY A 53 24.39 -12.73 10.58
N LYS A 54 23.22 -13.22 10.13
CA LYS A 54 22.76 -14.58 10.40
C LYS A 54 23.53 -15.56 9.48
N PRO A 55 23.81 -16.80 9.92
CA PRO A 55 24.69 -17.70 9.15
C PRO A 55 24.31 -17.92 7.69
N HIS A 56 23.00 -18.03 7.39
CA HIS A 56 22.52 -18.23 6.03
C HIS A 56 22.63 -16.95 5.18
N THR A 57 22.26 -15.77 5.72
CA THR A 57 22.37 -14.51 4.98
C THR A 57 23.82 -14.10 4.77
N THR A 58 24.68 -14.28 5.78
CA THR A 58 26.11 -13.95 5.68
C THR A 58 26.82 -14.84 4.66
N ALA A 59 26.55 -16.15 4.64
CA ALA A 59 27.14 -17.08 3.66
C ALA A 59 26.74 -16.71 2.22
N ALA A 60 25.48 -16.32 2.04
CA ALA A 60 24.98 -15.93 0.75
C ALA A 60 25.48 -14.57 0.26
N THR A 61 25.50 -13.56 1.15
CA THR A 61 26.12 -12.27 0.81
C THR A 61 27.55 -12.48 0.34
N LEU A 62 28.28 -13.39 1.00
CA LEU A 62 29.64 -13.73 0.61
C LEU A 62 29.70 -14.34 -0.81
N ASP A 63 28.79 -15.25 -1.14
CA ASP A 63 28.74 -15.86 -2.48
C ASP A 63 28.29 -14.86 -3.56
N ILE A 64 27.34 -13.97 -3.26
CA ILE A 64 26.90 -12.90 -4.16
C ILE A 64 28.04 -11.91 -4.42
N ILE A 65 28.76 -11.47 -3.39
CA ILE A 65 29.91 -10.57 -3.54
C ILE A 65 31.00 -11.22 -4.40
N LYS A 66 31.27 -12.52 -4.22
CA LYS A 66 32.21 -13.27 -5.08
C LYS A 66 31.74 -13.29 -6.53
N HIS A 67 30.47 -13.62 -6.74
CA HIS A 67 29.89 -13.71 -8.07
C HIS A 67 29.96 -12.36 -8.80
N LEU A 68 29.48 -11.29 -8.16
CA LEU A 68 29.55 -9.94 -8.73
C LEU A 68 30.99 -9.50 -8.96
N TYR A 69 31.94 -9.88 -8.09
CA TYR A 69 33.35 -9.58 -8.33
C TYR A 69 33.90 -10.31 -9.55
N VAL A 70 33.47 -11.54 -9.82
CA VAL A 70 33.83 -12.27 -11.05
C VAL A 70 33.28 -11.57 -12.29
N GLU A 71 32.06 -11.03 -12.24
CA GLU A 71 31.45 -10.26 -13.34
C GLU A 71 32.22 -8.98 -13.68
N THR A 72 32.95 -8.39 -12.74
CA THR A 72 33.85 -7.25 -13.02
C THR A 72 35.12 -7.63 -13.80
N ALA A 73 35.32 -8.91 -14.14
CA ALA A 73 36.50 -9.36 -14.88
C ALA A 73 36.60 -8.63 -16.24
N PRO A 74 37.78 -8.10 -16.61
CA PRO A 74 37.89 -7.26 -17.79
C PRO A 74 37.62 -8.06 -19.08
N VAL A 75 36.62 -7.64 -19.85
CA VAL A 75 36.34 -8.17 -21.18
C VAL A 75 36.96 -7.21 -22.20
N LYS A 76 37.96 -7.67 -22.96
CA LYS A 76 38.73 -6.84 -23.91
C LYS A 76 39.39 -5.60 -23.27
N GLY A 77 39.77 -5.68 -21.99
CA GLY A 77 40.44 -4.61 -21.26
C GLY A 77 39.50 -3.55 -20.65
N ASN A 78 38.17 -3.69 -20.84
CA ASN A 78 37.18 -2.85 -20.20
C ASN A 78 36.60 -3.57 -18.98
N ILE A 79 36.60 -2.89 -17.84
CA ILE A 79 35.92 -3.33 -16.62
C ILE A 79 34.47 -2.90 -16.75
N ILE A 80 33.56 -3.83 -16.55
CA ILE A 80 32.12 -3.56 -16.56
C ILE A 80 31.73 -3.08 -15.17
N ASP A 81 30.99 -1.97 -15.09
CA ASP A 81 30.43 -1.48 -13.84
C ASP A 81 29.26 -2.39 -13.42
N ILE A 82 29.20 -2.76 -12.15
CA ILE A 82 28.07 -3.51 -11.61
C ILE A 82 26.94 -2.51 -11.40
N GLU A 83 25.90 -2.62 -12.22
CA GLU A 83 24.69 -1.81 -12.08
C GLU A 83 23.79 -2.39 -10.98
N PRO A 84 22.96 -1.57 -10.30
CA PRO A 84 22.04 -2.04 -9.26
C PRO A 84 21.09 -3.16 -9.70
N GLU A 85 20.76 -3.24 -10.99
CA GLU A 85 19.95 -4.33 -11.58
C GLU A 85 20.65 -5.69 -11.46
N GLN A 86 21.97 -5.74 -11.65
CA GLN A 86 22.75 -6.98 -11.52
C GLN A 86 22.85 -7.43 -10.07
N VAL A 87 22.92 -6.47 -9.13
CA VAL A 87 22.85 -6.74 -7.69
C VAL A 87 21.49 -7.32 -7.31
N HIS A 88 20.41 -6.71 -7.81
CA HIS A 88 19.04 -7.20 -7.60
C HIS A 88 18.89 -8.63 -8.13
N LEU A 89 19.31 -8.90 -9.36
CA LEU A 89 19.23 -10.22 -9.97
C LEU A 89 19.99 -11.28 -9.16
N ALA A 90 21.23 -10.97 -8.75
CA ALA A 90 22.04 -11.90 -7.96
C ALA A 90 21.43 -12.22 -6.58
N VAL A 91 20.74 -11.24 -5.97
CA VAL A 91 19.99 -11.47 -4.73
C VAL A 91 18.76 -12.35 -4.98
N THR A 92 18.02 -12.12 -6.06
CA THR A 92 16.85 -12.94 -6.40
C THR A 92 17.23 -14.37 -6.75
N GLU A 93 18.24 -14.57 -7.60
CA GLU A 93 18.74 -15.91 -8.00
C GLU A 93 19.30 -16.73 -6.82
N SER A 94 19.73 -16.07 -5.75
CA SER A 94 20.21 -16.75 -4.55
C SER A 94 19.11 -17.48 -3.77
N GLY A 95 17.82 -17.17 -4.01
CA GLY A 95 16.67 -17.91 -3.45
C GLY A 95 16.48 -17.81 -1.93
N ILE A 96 17.22 -16.93 -1.24
CA ILE A 96 17.22 -16.87 0.25
C ILE A 96 16.02 -16.14 0.80
N LEU A 97 15.48 -15.19 0.05
CA LEU A 97 14.25 -14.49 0.39
C LEU A 97 13.05 -15.46 0.33
N GLU A 98 13.10 -16.45 -0.56
CA GLU A 98 12.05 -17.48 -0.72
C GLU A 98 12.09 -18.55 0.38
N GLN A 99 13.28 -18.87 0.93
CA GLN A 99 13.44 -19.87 1.98
C GLN A 99 12.92 -19.44 3.38
N HIS A 100 12.42 -18.21 3.53
CA HIS A 100 12.04 -17.62 4.82
C HIS A 100 10.55 -17.25 4.97
N VAL A 101 9.66 -17.72 4.08
CA VAL A 101 8.21 -17.43 4.20
C VAL A 101 7.55 -18.21 5.35
N GLU A 102 8.18 -19.26 5.89
CA GLU A 102 7.66 -19.97 7.06
C GLU A 102 8.50 -19.73 8.32
N SER A 103 7.86 -19.08 9.29
CA SER A 103 8.18 -19.03 10.73
C SER A 103 9.21 -18.00 11.24
N GLU A 104 8.68 -17.11 12.10
CA GLU A 104 9.36 -16.28 13.10
C GLU A 104 10.23 -15.11 12.59
N ILE A 105 9.57 -14.03 12.18
CA ILE A 105 10.20 -12.70 12.07
C ILE A 105 10.21 -12.05 13.46
N ASP A 106 11.41 -12.02 14.04
CA ASP A 106 11.78 -11.35 15.27
C ASP A 106 11.35 -9.87 15.28
N TYR A 107 10.46 -9.49 16.20
CA TYR A 107 9.96 -8.11 16.43
C TYR A 107 11.06 -7.19 17.02
N GLY A 108 12.22 -7.11 16.37
CA GLY A 108 13.46 -6.62 16.99
C GLY A 108 14.04 -5.29 16.49
N LYS A 109 13.58 -4.73 15.37
CA LYS A 109 14.00 -3.38 14.94
C LYS A 109 12.77 -2.48 14.88
N GLU A 110 12.58 -1.65 15.92
CA GLU A 110 11.64 -0.53 15.83
C GLU A 110 12.01 0.31 14.59
N VAL A 111 11.22 0.20 13.51
CA VAL A 111 11.36 1.11 12.36
C VAL A 111 10.85 2.47 12.82
N THR A 112 11.76 3.28 13.36
CA THR A 112 11.48 4.64 13.79
C THR A 112 11.86 5.60 12.68
N ILE A 113 10.91 6.42 12.23
CA ILE A 113 11.16 7.48 11.26
C ILE A 113 11.53 8.75 12.02
N LYS A 114 12.72 9.27 11.78
CA LYS A 114 13.15 10.54 12.37
C LYS A 114 12.71 11.68 11.45
N THR A 115 11.98 12.65 11.98
CA THR A 115 11.63 13.88 11.28
C THR A 115 12.19 15.08 12.06
N LYS A 116 12.21 16.25 11.41
CA LYS A 116 12.68 17.50 12.04
C LYS A 116 11.89 17.88 13.30
N LYS A 117 10.60 17.49 13.40
CA LYS A 117 9.74 17.77 14.56
C LYS A 117 9.67 16.64 15.60
N GLY A 118 10.26 15.48 15.34
CA GLY A 118 10.25 14.36 16.29
C GLY A 118 10.38 12.99 15.64
N VAL A 119 10.35 11.94 16.46
CA VAL A 119 10.40 10.56 16.01
C VAL A 119 8.98 10.04 15.82
N ILE A 120 8.63 9.70 14.58
CA ILE A 120 7.38 9.00 14.25
C ILE A 120 7.63 7.52 14.52
N LYS A 121 6.86 6.95 15.46
CA LYS A 121 6.90 5.53 15.81
C LYS A 121 5.58 4.85 15.46
N PRO A 122 5.61 3.60 14.97
CA PRO A 122 4.40 2.80 14.89
C PRO A 122 3.84 2.61 16.29
N ARG A 123 2.51 2.65 16.42
CA ARG A 123 1.79 2.45 17.70
C ARG A 123 1.19 1.06 17.81
N THR A 124 1.04 0.34 16.70
CA THR A 124 0.51 -1.02 16.67
C THR A 124 1.44 -1.95 15.87
N PRO A 125 1.37 -3.28 16.10
CA PRO A 125 2.14 -4.25 15.34
C PRO A 125 1.89 -4.17 13.82
N ASN A 126 0.65 -3.95 13.38
CA ASN A 126 0.32 -3.82 11.96
C ASN A 126 0.91 -2.54 11.35
N GLN A 127 1.03 -1.46 12.12
CA GLN A 127 1.74 -0.25 11.67
C GLN A 127 3.25 -0.49 11.55
N ALA A 128 3.84 -1.27 12.45
CA ALA A 128 5.26 -1.63 12.39
C ALA A 128 5.54 -2.52 11.17
N GLN A 129 4.71 -3.53 10.95
CA GLN A 129 4.79 -4.40 9.78
C GLN A 129 4.64 -3.60 8.48
N TYR A 130 3.68 -2.67 8.44
CA TYR A 130 3.47 -1.80 7.29
C TYR A 130 4.70 -0.95 6.95
N LEU A 131 5.35 -0.36 7.96
CA LEU A 131 6.60 0.38 7.76
C LEU A 131 7.74 -0.51 7.28
N MET A 132 7.85 -1.73 7.80
CA MET A 132 8.85 -2.70 7.35
C MET A 132 8.62 -3.12 5.89
N ASN A 133 7.35 -3.34 5.52
CA ASN A 133 6.97 -3.70 4.16
C ASN A 133 7.37 -2.61 3.16
N MET A 134 7.19 -1.33 3.50
CA MET A 134 7.63 -0.21 2.64
C MET A 134 9.14 -0.14 2.41
N VAL A 135 9.94 -0.72 3.31
CA VAL A 135 11.41 -0.73 3.18
C VAL A 135 11.87 -1.94 2.36
N THR A 136 11.16 -3.06 2.49
CA THR A 136 11.54 -4.36 1.93
C THR A 136 10.94 -4.64 0.55
N HIS A 137 9.79 -4.05 0.23
CA HIS A 137 9.06 -4.28 -1.02
C HIS A 137 8.99 -3.00 -1.85
N ASP A 138 9.08 -3.14 -3.17
CA ASP A 138 8.99 -2.01 -4.10
C ASP A 138 7.54 -1.49 -4.21
N ILE A 139 6.55 -2.36 -4.02
CA ILE A 139 5.13 -2.01 -4.00
C ILE A 139 4.49 -2.49 -2.71
N THR A 140 3.85 -1.58 -1.98
CA THR A 140 3.18 -1.88 -0.71
C THR A 140 1.74 -1.36 -0.72
N PHE A 141 0.79 -2.23 -0.39
CA PHE A 141 -0.62 -1.87 -0.20
C PHE A 141 -0.95 -1.73 1.28
N GLY A 142 -1.41 -0.54 1.69
CA GLY A 142 -1.96 -0.27 3.01
C GLY A 142 -3.47 -0.15 2.96
N ILE A 143 -4.18 -1.21 3.35
CA ILE A 143 -5.63 -1.30 3.20
C ILE A 143 -6.29 -1.31 4.57
N GLY A 144 -7.24 -0.41 4.82
CA GLY A 144 -8.09 -0.50 6.01
C GLY A 144 -8.71 0.82 6.43
N PRO A 145 -9.34 0.87 7.62
CA PRO A 145 -10.18 1.99 8.04
C PRO A 145 -9.48 3.35 8.09
N ALA A 146 -10.26 4.42 8.07
CA ALA A 146 -9.74 5.76 8.33
C ALA A 146 -9.19 5.89 9.77
N GLY A 147 -8.05 6.57 9.94
CA GLY A 147 -7.42 6.78 11.24
C GLY A 147 -6.49 5.66 11.72
N THR A 148 -6.19 4.67 10.88
CA THR A 148 -5.16 3.64 11.14
C THR A 148 -3.73 4.13 10.87
N GLY A 149 -3.58 5.35 10.35
CA GLY A 149 -2.29 5.97 10.05
C GLY A 149 -1.68 5.55 8.70
N LYS A 150 -2.37 4.75 7.87
CA LYS A 150 -1.84 4.23 6.59
C LYS A 150 -1.23 5.31 5.67
N THR A 151 -1.91 6.43 5.46
CA THR A 151 -1.41 7.51 4.61
C THR A 151 -0.33 8.33 5.32
N TYR A 152 -0.52 8.64 6.60
CA TYR A 152 0.45 9.41 7.38
C TYR A 152 1.80 8.69 7.50
N LEU A 153 1.79 7.39 7.78
CA LEU A 153 3.00 6.56 7.85
C LEU A 153 3.68 6.42 6.48
N ALA A 154 2.91 6.34 5.39
CA ALA A 154 3.46 6.33 4.04
C ALA A 154 4.19 7.64 3.71
N VAL A 155 3.59 8.79 4.05
CA VAL A 155 4.24 10.10 3.86
C VAL A 155 5.50 10.21 4.73
N ALA A 156 5.46 9.70 5.97
CA ALA A 156 6.63 9.66 6.84
C ALA A 156 7.77 8.83 6.23
N ALA A 157 7.47 7.65 5.70
CA ALA A 157 8.46 6.80 5.04
C ALA A 157 9.03 7.45 3.78
N ALA A 158 8.20 8.13 2.99
CA ALA A 158 8.64 8.88 1.82
C ALA A 158 9.62 10.00 2.18
N VAL A 159 9.31 10.75 3.25
CA VAL A 159 10.17 11.81 3.76
C VAL A 159 11.51 11.25 4.26
N ASP A 160 11.50 10.16 5.02
CA ASP A 160 12.74 9.50 5.50
C ASP A 160 13.59 9.02 4.32
N ALA A 161 12.98 8.37 3.31
CA ALA A 161 13.68 7.92 2.11
C ALA A 161 14.30 9.09 1.33
N LEU A 162 13.61 10.24 1.25
CA LEU A 162 14.13 11.45 0.61
C LEU A 162 15.29 12.06 1.41
N GLU A 163 15.17 12.13 2.75
CA GLU A 163 16.24 12.67 3.61
C GLU A 163 17.49 11.77 3.63
N ARG A 164 17.31 10.46 3.48
CA ARG A 164 18.40 9.47 3.33
C ARG A 164 18.95 9.39 1.91
N GLN A 165 18.45 10.21 0.98
CA GLN A 165 18.84 10.23 -0.43
C GLN A 165 18.64 8.87 -1.14
N GLU A 166 17.74 8.03 -0.63
CA GLU A 166 17.37 6.75 -1.27
C GLU A 166 16.51 6.99 -2.52
N VAL A 167 15.72 8.08 -2.50
CA VAL A 167 14.94 8.56 -3.65
C VAL A 167 15.28 10.02 -3.92
N ARG A 168 15.10 10.45 -5.17
CA ARG A 168 15.36 11.84 -5.59
C ARG A 168 14.13 12.73 -5.48
N ARG A 169 12.94 12.14 -5.48
CA ARG A 169 11.66 12.87 -5.44
C ARG A 169 10.55 12.08 -4.74
N ILE A 170 9.56 12.80 -4.23
CA ILE A 170 8.31 12.25 -3.71
C ILE A 170 7.17 12.66 -4.64
N LEU A 171 6.33 11.72 -5.02
CA LEU A 171 5.13 11.98 -5.82
C LEU A 171 3.89 11.52 -5.06
N LEU A 172 3.01 12.46 -4.73
CA LEU A 172 1.78 12.22 -4.02
C LEU A 172 0.61 12.37 -4.98
N THR A 173 -0.22 11.35 -5.08
CA THR A 173 -1.35 11.36 -6.01
C THR A 173 -2.60 10.79 -5.40
N ARG A 174 -3.75 11.29 -5.87
CA ARG A 174 -5.09 10.90 -5.43
C ARG A 174 -6.01 10.84 -6.65
N PRO A 175 -6.90 9.85 -6.78
CA PRO A 175 -7.91 9.86 -7.84
C PRO A 175 -8.88 11.03 -7.62
N ALA A 176 -9.25 11.69 -8.71
CA ALA A 176 -10.33 12.67 -8.66
C ALA A 176 -11.65 11.91 -8.57
N VAL A 177 -12.34 12.01 -7.44
CA VAL A 177 -13.70 11.49 -7.28
C VAL A 177 -14.61 12.61 -6.78
N GLU A 178 -15.76 12.72 -7.44
CA GLU A 178 -16.81 13.68 -7.09
C GLU A 178 -17.51 13.19 -5.82
N ALA A 179 -16.92 13.47 -4.66
CA ALA A 179 -17.50 13.17 -3.37
C ALA A 179 -18.68 14.13 -3.11
N GLY A 180 -19.87 13.79 -3.62
CA GLY A 180 -21.14 14.42 -3.24
C GLY A 180 -21.44 15.80 -3.81
N GLU A 181 -20.44 16.56 -4.26
CA GLU A 181 -20.61 17.85 -4.95
C GLU A 181 -19.96 17.79 -6.34
N LYS A 182 -20.69 18.23 -7.37
CA LYS A 182 -20.15 18.30 -8.74
C LYS A 182 -18.91 19.19 -8.72
N LEU A 183 -17.80 18.72 -9.30
CA LEU A 183 -16.53 19.46 -9.45
C LEU A 183 -16.72 20.87 -10.10
N GLY A 184 -17.88 21.10 -10.72
CA GLY A 184 -18.28 22.35 -11.36
C GLY A 184 -18.60 23.55 -10.46
N PHE A 185 -18.54 23.47 -9.12
CA PHE A 185 -18.96 24.58 -8.24
C PHE A 185 -17.85 25.38 -7.54
N LEU A 186 -16.59 24.93 -7.56
CA LEU A 186 -15.48 25.74 -7.02
C LEU A 186 -15.01 26.76 -8.07
N PRO A 187 -15.13 28.08 -7.86
CA PRO A 187 -14.55 29.07 -8.78
C PRO A 187 -13.02 29.00 -8.73
N GLY A 188 -12.35 29.03 -9.89
CA GLY A 188 -10.88 28.97 -9.97
C GLY A 188 -10.33 28.13 -11.11
N ASP A 189 -9.00 28.10 -11.24
CA ASP A 189 -8.28 27.21 -12.15
C ASP A 189 -8.38 25.73 -11.72
N LEU A 190 -7.96 24.81 -12.59
CA LEU A 190 -8.04 23.37 -12.30
C LEU A 190 -7.24 22.97 -11.04
N SER A 191 -6.18 23.71 -10.72
CA SER A 191 -5.36 23.47 -9.53
C SER A 191 -6.13 23.83 -8.26
N GLN A 192 -6.78 25.00 -8.24
CA GLN A 192 -7.61 25.49 -7.13
C GLN A 192 -8.81 24.59 -6.83
N LYS A 193 -9.31 23.86 -7.83
CA LYS A 193 -10.43 22.92 -7.69
C LYS A 193 -10.02 21.56 -7.11
N VAL A 194 -8.78 21.14 -7.33
CA VAL A 194 -8.26 19.83 -6.89
C VAL A 194 -7.56 19.95 -5.53
N ASP A 195 -7.06 21.13 -5.20
CA ASP A 195 -6.33 21.44 -3.96
C ASP A 195 -7.01 20.96 -2.65
N PRO A 196 -8.35 21.11 -2.46
CA PRO A 196 -9.00 20.65 -1.23
C PRO A 196 -8.84 19.14 -0.95
N TYR A 197 -8.80 18.30 -1.99
CA TYR A 197 -8.68 16.85 -1.85
C TYR A 197 -7.24 16.39 -1.55
N LEU A 198 -6.27 17.23 -1.91
CA LEU A 198 -4.84 16.98 -1.71
C LEU A 198 -4.35 17.60 -0.39
N ARG A 199 -5.13 18.47 0.24
CA ARG A 199 -4.79 19.15 1.50
C ARG A 199 -4.32 18.23 2.63
N PRO A 200 -4.94 17.07 2.91
CA PRO A 200 -4.42 16.18 3.95
C PRO A 200 -2.98 15.70 3.71
N LEU A 201 -2.56 15.59 2.45
CA LEU A 201 -1.20 15.21 2.08
C LEU A 201 -0.22 16.37 2.32
N TYR A 202 -0.63 17.60 2.01
CA TYR A 202 0.14 18.80 2.35
C TYR A 202 0.31 18.96 3.86
N ASP A 203 -0.76 18.79 4.63
CA ASP A 203 -0.72 18.92 6.09
C ASP A 203 0.29 17.94 6.72
N ALA A 204 0.31 16.68 6.25
CA ALA A 204 1.28 15.69 6.69
C ALA A 204 2.73 16.10 6.37
N LEU A 205 2.98 16.60 5.15
CA LEU A 205 4.31 17.10 4.76
C LEU A 205 4.74 18.30 5.61
N PHE A 206 3.86 19.28 5.83
CA PHE A 206 4.13 20.47 6.64
C PHE A 206 4.40 20.11 8.10
N GLU A 207 3.73 19.08 8.61
CA GLU A 207 4.00 18.54 9.94
C GLU A 207 5.45 18.04 10.02
N MET A 208 5.90 17.23 9.07
CA MET A 208 7.19 16.52 9.12
C MET A 208 8.40 17.38 8.76
N LEU A 209 8.30 18.18 7.69
CA LEU A 209 9.42 18.96 7.12
C LEU A 209 9.37 20.45 7.48
N GLY A 210 8.19 20.95 7.85
CA GLY A 210 7.93 22.37 8.06
C GLY A 210 7.56 23.11 6.76
N PHE A 211 6.76 24.15 6.90
CA PHE A 211 6.13 24.90 5.79
C PHE A 211 7.14 25.40 4.75
N GLU A 212 8.12 26.22 5.16
CA GLU A 212 9.11 26.82 4.25
C GLU A 212 9.92 25.79 3.45
N ARG A 213 10.20 24.63 4.04
CA ARG A 213 10.98 23.58 3.37
C ARG A 213 10.13 22.86 2.33
N VAL A 214 8.88 22.56 2.67
CA VAL A 214 7.94 21.89 1.75
C VAL A 214 7.68 22.77 0.53
N GLU A 215 7.42 24.07 0.72
CA GLU A 215 7.24 25.01 -0.40
C GLU A 215 8.45 25.01 -1.35
N LYS A 216 9.67 25.13 -0.80
CA LYS A 216 10.90 25.08 -1.62
C LYS A 216 11.09 23.76 -2.36
N LEU A 217 10.69 22.63 -1.76
CA LEU A 217 10.80 21.32 -2.40
C LEU A 217 9.73 21.15 -3.50
N ILE A 218 8.55 21.73 -3.33
CA ILE A 218 7.50 21.77 -4.35
C ILE A 218 7.93 22.65 -5.52
N GLU A 219 8.43 23.87 -5.26
CA GLU A 219 8.93 24.78 -6.30
C GLU A 219 10.05 24.15 -7.15
N ARG A 220 10.88 23.30 -6.54
CA ARG A 220 11.95 22.57 -7.21
C ARG A 220 11.49 21.26 -7.87
N ASN A 221 10.21 20.91 -7.81
CA ASN A 221 9.64 19.64 -8.25
C ASN A 221 10.29 18.40 -7.60
N VAL A 222 10.85 18.55 -6.40
CA VAL A 222 11.32 17.42 -5.57
C VAL A 222 10.14 16.74 -4.89
N ILE A 223 9.13 17.52 -4.48
CA ILE A 223 7.84 17.00 -4.02
C ILE A 223 6.80 17.44 -5.05
N GLU A 224 6.10 16.48 -5.65
CA GLU A 224 5.01 16.72 -6.59
C GLU A 224 3.71 16.21 -5.98
N VAL A 225 2.69 17.07 -5.89
CA VAL A 225 1.35 16.67 -5.45
C VAL A 225 0.38 16.90 -6.61
N ALA A 226 -0.11 15.82 -7.22
CA ALA A 226 -0.85 15.90 -8.48
C ALA A 226 -1.96 14.85 -8.57
N PRO A 227 -3.08 15.14 -9.24
CA PRO A 227 -4.14 14.15 -9.46
C PRO A 227 -3.67 12.97 -10.32
N LEU A 228 -4.29 11.79 -10.14
CA LEU A 228 -3.89 10.52 -10.76
C LEU A 228 -3.77 10.58 -12.30
N ALA A 229 -4.58 11.42 -12.95
CA ALA A 229 -4.56 11.59 -14.40
C ALA A 229 -3.19 12.03 -14.95
N TYR A 230 -2.39 12.73 -14.14
CA TYR A 230 -1.07 13.25 -14.52
C TYR A 230 -0.01 12.15 -14.59
N MET A 231 -0.32 10.93 -14.12
CA MET A 231 0.59 9.80 -14.19
C MET A 231 0.61 9.14 -15.57
N ARG A 232 -0.38 9.45 -16.43
CA ARG A 232 -0.51 8.85 -17.75
C ARG A 232 0.71 9.18 -18.62
N GLY A 233 1.30 8.15 -19.22
CA GLY A 233 2.45 8.29 -20.12
C GLY A 233 3.78 8.60 -19.44
N ARG A 234 3.85 8.55 -18.10
CA ARG A 234 5.09 8.73 -17.35
C ARG A 234 5.75 7.39 -17.03
N THR A 235 7.05 7.45 -16.80
CA THR A 235 7.80 6.41 -16.08
C THR A 235 8.42 7.08 -14.86
N LEU A 236 8.12 6.56 -13.68
CA LEU A 236 8.47 7.16 -12.41
C LEU A 236 9.70 6.45 -11.84
N ASN A 237 10.88 6.88 -12.29
CA ASN A 237 12.18 6.44 -11.74
C ASN A 237 12.61 7.32 -10.56
N ASP A 238 13.48 6.77 -9.71
CA ASP A 238 14.12 7.42 -8.55
C ASP A 238 13.12 8.13 -7.61
N ALA A 239 11.92 7.57 -7.44
CA ALA A 239 10.80 8.25 -6.79
C ALA A 239 10.14 7.41 -5.70
N PHE A 240 9.70 8.08 -4.64
CA PHE A 240 8.74 7.51 -3.70
C PHE A 240 7.35 7.99 -4.08
N ILE A 241 6.50 7.08 -4.53
CA ILE A 241 5.16 7.39 -5.05
C ILE A 241 4.10 6.94 -4.04
N ILE A 242 3.16 7.81 -3.70
CA ILE A 242 2.01 7.47 -2.86
C ILE A 242 0.73 7.69 -3.66
N LEU A 243 -0.06 6.64 -3.85
CA LEU A 243 -1.43 6.71 -4.35
C LEU A 243 -2.39 6.61 -3.16
N ASP A 244 -2.93 7.74 -2.75
CA ASP A 244 -3.88 7.81 -1.64
C ASP A 244 -5.32 7.63 -2.13
N GLU A 245 -6.15 7.11 -1.23
CA GLU A 245 -7.60 6.91 -1.45
C GLU A 245 -7.87 6.06 -2.69
N SER A 246 -7.05 5.03 -2.86
CA SER A 246 -7.03 4.17 -4.04
C SER A 246 -8.29 3.32 -4.23
N GLN A 247 -9.15 3.17 -3.21
CA GLN A 247 -10.45 2.51 -3.36
C GLN A 247 -11.33 3.21 -4.40
N ASN A 248 -11.06 4.48 -4.65
CA ASN A 248 -11.72 5.37 -5.59
C ASN A 248 -11.08 5.37 -6.99
N THR A 249 -10.19 4.41 -7.26
CA THR A 249 -9.68 4.13 -8.62
C THR A 249 -10.53 3.09 -9.34
N THR A 250 -10.64 3.19 -10.66
CA THR A 250 -11.12 2.08 -11.50
C THR A 250 -10.00 1.05 -11.73
N VAL A 251 -10.37 -0.13 -12.24
CA VAL A 251 -9.40 -1.18 -12.62
C VAL A 251 -8.39 -0.67 -13.63
N GLU A 252 -8.84 0.10 -14.62
CA GLU A 252 -7.98 0.68 -15.66
C GLU A 252 -7.03 1.72 -15.07
N GLN A 253 -7.49 2.54 -14.13
CA GLN A 253 -6.66 3.55 -13.46
C GLN A 253 -5.60 2.90 -12.57
N MET A 254 -5.96 1.85 -11.82
CA MET A 254 -5.01 1.09 -11.01
C MET A 254 -3.94 0.43 -11.89
N LYS A 255 -4.36 -0.25 -12.96
CA LYS A 255 -3.42 -0.85 -13.93
C LYS A 255 -2.53 0.21 -14.60
N MET A 256 -3.11 1.35 -14.97
CA MET A 256 -2.36 2.47 -15.53
C MET A 256 -1.28 2.92 -14.55
N PHE A 257 -1.62 3.13 -13.29
CA PHE A 257 -0.71 3.58 -12.23
C PHE A 257 0.41 2.59 -11.96
N LEU A 258 0.09 1.32 -11.68
CA LEU A 258 1.07 0.30 -11.33
C LEU A 258 2.11 0.11 -12.45
N THR A 259 1.71 0.24 -13.72
CA THR A 259 2.63 0.14 -14.87
C THR A 259 3.46 1.40 -15.12
N ARG A 260 3.33 2.48 -14.31
CA ARG A 260 4.21 3.66 -14.39
C ARG A 260 5.40 3.57 -13.44
N ILE A 261 5.40 2.63 -12.49
CA ILE A 261 6.47 2.48 -11.50
C ILE A 261 7.73 2.05 -12.24
N GLY A 262 8.79 2.86 -12.10
CA GLY A 262 10.07 2.65 -12.76
C GLY A 262 11.13 2.11 -11.80
N PHE A 263 12.38 2.11 -12.25
CA PHE A 263 13.51 1.62 -11.46
C PHE A 263 13.85 2.55 -10.30
N ASN A 264 14.42 1.95 -9.24
CA ASN A 264 14.82 2.64 -8.01
C ASN A 264 13.68 3.49 -7.40
N SER A 265 12.45 2.99 -7.53
CA SER A 265 11.25 3.64 -7.04
C SER A 265 10.50 2.73 -6.08
N ARG A 266 9.82 3.34 -5.13
CA ARG A 266 8.92 2.66 -4.21
C ARG A 266 7.52 3.23 -4.37
N ALA A 267 6.51 2.37 -4.41
CA ALA A 267 5.12 2.78 -4.52
C ALA A 267 4.32 2.29 -3.32
N VAL A 268 3.59 3.20 -2.68
CA VAL A 268 2.68 2.88 -1.59
C VAL A 268 1.26 3.23 -2.01
N ILE A 269 0.38 2.24 -1.98
CA ILE A 269 -1.02 2.38 -2.36
C ILE A 269 -1.86 2.28 -1.09
N THR A 270 -2.51 3.38 -0.70
CA THR A 270 -3.36 3.43 0.50
C THR A 270 -4.82 3.50 0.12
N GLY A 271 -5.68 2.84 0.89
CA GLY A 271 -7.12 2.93 0.67
C GLY A 271 -7.96 2.18 1.69
N ASP A 272 -9.27 2.33 1.57
CA ASP A 272 -10.26 1.65 2.41
C ASP A 272 -11.32 0.98 1.53
N ILE A 273 -11.28 -0.35 1.42
CA ILE A 273 -12.20 -1.13 0.59
C ILE A 273 -13.68 -1.05 1.03
N THR A 274 -13.96 -0.45 2.19
CA THR A 274 -15.32 -0.22 2.70
C THR A 274 -15.89 1.15 2.28
N GLN A 275 -15.05 2.09 1.84
CA GLN A 275 -15.42 3.47 1.50
C GLN A 275 -15.28 3.76 0.00
N ILE A 276 -15.96 2.96 -0.84
CA ILE A 276 -15.89 3.10 -2.30
C ILE A 276 -16.94 4.13 -2.76
N ASP A 277 -16.47 5.27 -3.28
CA ASP A 277 -17.30 6.37 -3.79
C ASP A 277 -17.48 6.33 -5.32
N LEU A 278 -17.18 5.19 -5.95
CA LEU A 278 -17.31 5.03 -7.40
C LEU A 278 -18.78 4.98 -7.85
N PRO A 279 -19.09 5.44 -9.08
CA PRO A 279 -20.42 5.31 -9.66
C PRO A 279 -20.94 3.87 -9.62
N ARG A 280 -22.25 3.71 -9.41
CA ARG A 280 -22.90 2.39 -9.34
C ARG A 280 -22.54 1.54 -10.57
N GLY A 281 -21.95 0.36 -10.33
CA GLY A 281 -21.56 -0.60 -11.36
C GLY A 281 -20.07 -0.60 -11.71
N ALA A 282 -19.30 0.42 -11.31
CA ALA A 282 -17.86 0.42 -11.46
C ALA A 282 -17.19 -0.46 -10.38
N LYS A 283 -16.25 -1.32 -10.80
CA LYS A 283 -15.43 -2.11 -9.86
C LYS A 283 -14.25 -1.26 -9.37
N SER A 284 -13.99 -1.31 -8.06
CA SER A 284 -12.82 -0.68 -7.47
C SER A 284 -11.54 -1.36 -7.93
N GLY A 285 -10.58 -0.56 -8.42
CA GLY A 285 -9.26 -1.00 -8.83
C GLY A 285 -8.44 -1.55 -7.66
N LEU A 286 -8.59 -0.97 -6.46
CA LEU A 286 -7.93 -1.48 -5.25
C LEU A 286 -8.37 -2.91 -4.93
N ARG A 287 -9.70 -3.15 -4.84
CA ARG A 287 -10.23 -4.49 -4.54
C ARG A 287 -9.77 -5.51 -5.59
N HIS A 288 -9.86 -5.15 -6.86
CA HIS A 288 -9.44 -6.01 -7.95
C HIS A 288 -7.93 -6.30 -7.95
N ALA A 289 -7.09 -5.30 -7.62
CA ALA A 289 -5.64 -5.48 -7.52
C ALA A 289 -5.26 -6.45 -6.39
N THR A 290 -5.95 -6.38 -5.25
CA THR A 290 -5.74 -7.32 -4.14
C THR A 290 -6.03 -8.77 -4.53
N GLU A 291 -7.02 -9.00 -5.39
CA GLU A 291 -7.32 -10.35 -5.90
C GLU A 291 -6.27 -10.80 -6.92
N VAL A 292 -5.96 -9.96 -7.91
CA VAL A 292 -5.13 -10.32 -9.07
C VAL A 292 -3.63 -10.39 -8.75
N LEU A 293 -3.14 -9.60 -7.80
CA LEU A 293 -1.72 -9.49 -7.49
C LEU A 293 -1.33 -10.25 -6.23
N SER A 294 -2.20 -11.10 -5.71
CA SER A 294 -1.98 -11.87 -4.48
C SER A 294 -0.81 -12.86 -4.56
N GLU A 295 -0.44 -13.30 -5.77
CA GLU A 295 0.65 -14.25 -6.02
C GLU A 295 1.96 -13.58 -6.50
N VAL A 296 2.06 -12.24 -6.42
CA VAL A 296 3.27 -11.51 -6.83
C VAL A 296 4.14 -11.22 -5.61
N ASP A 297 5.27 -11.91 -5.48
CA ASP A 297 6.12 -11.89 -4.29
C ASP A 297 6.70 -10.51 -3.94
N ASP A 298 6.98 -9.67 -4.94
CA ASP A 298 7.52 -8.31 -4.74
C ASP A 298 6.46 -7.29 -4.25
N ILE A 299 5.20 -7.71 -4.12
CA ILE A 299 4.08 -6.86 -3.69
C ILE A 299 3.60 -7.30 -2.31
N SER A 300 3.64 -6.37 -1.36
CA SER A 300 3.10 -6.63 -0.02
C SER A 300 1.69 -6.07 0.17
N PHE A 301 0.86 -6.80 0.88
CA PHE A 301 -0.48 -6.36 1.31
C PHE A 301 -0.55 -6.32 2.84
N ASN A 302 -0.82 -5.14 3.39
CA ASN A 302 -1.00 -4.93 4.81
C ASN A 302 -2.44 -4.49 5.11
N PHE A 303 -3.20 -5.35 5.79
CA PHE A 303 -4.58 -5.08 6.16
C PHE A 303 -4.65 -4.57 7.59
N PHE A 304 -5.12 -3.33 7.75
CA PHE A 304 -5.40 -2.72 9.03
C PHE A 304 -6.81 -3.07 9.50
N ILE A 305 -6.94 -3.28 10.80
CA ILE A 305 -8.20 -3.57 11.48
C ILE A 305 -8.64 -2.36 12.31
N SER A 306 -9.87 -2.39 12.82
CA SER A 306 -10.42 -1.29 13.62
C SER A 306 -9.61 -1.01 14.89
N GLU A 307 -8.95 -2.03 15.44
CA GLU A 307 -8.07 -1.93 16.60
C GLU A 307 -6.79 -1.13 16.32
N ASP A 308 -6.41 -0.97 15.04
CA ASP A 308 -5.27 -0.13 14.63
C ASP A 308 -5.61 1.36 14.59
N VAL A 309 -6.88 1.72 14.81
CA VAL A 309 -7.34 3.11 14.76
C VAL A 309 -6.87 3.84 16.01
N VAL A 310 -5.89 4.72 15.83
CA VAL A 310 -5.37 5.54 16.91
C VAL A 310 -5.95 6.94 16.79
N ARG A 311 -6.99 7.21 17.56
CA ARG A 311 -7.64 8.53 17.65
C ARG A 311 -7.56 9.09 19.06
N HIS A 312 -7.78 10.39 19.17
CA HIS A 312 -7.96 11.01 20.47
C HIS A 312 -9.13 10.35 21.23
N PRO A 313 -9.03 10.08 22.56
CA PRO A 313 -10.05 9.35 23.31
C PRO A 313 -11.47 9.94 23.20
N VAL A 314 -11.59 11.27 23.09
CA VAL A 314 -12.89 11.94 22.87
C VAL A 314 -13.48 11.58 21.50
N VAL A 315 -12.66 11.59 20.44
CA VAL A 315 -13.11 11.27 19.08
C VAL A 315 -13.57 9.82 19.01
N ALA A 316 -12.83 8.89 19.63
CA ALA A 316 -13.25 7.49 19.72
C ALA A 316 -14.62 7.34 20.42
N ARG A 317 -14.86 8.06 21.52
CA ARG A 317 -16.18 8.06 22.19
C ARG A 317 -17.30 8.61 21.32
N ILE A 318 -17.03 9.65 20.52
CA ILE A 318 -18.01 10.22 19.58
C ILE A 318 -18.36 9.20 18.50
N VAL A 319 -17.36 8.59 17.85
CA VAL A 319 -17.57 7.57 16.81
C VAL A 319 -18.40 6.41 17.36
N ASN A 320 -18.04 5.88 18.53
CA ASN A 320 -18.79 4.79 19.18
C ASN A 320 -20.25 5.17 19.50
N ALA A 321 -20.54 6.45 19.79
CA ALA A 321 -21.90 6.90 20.05
C ALA A 321 -22.75 6.92 18.76
N TYR A 322 -22.17 7.36 17.64
CA TYR A 322 -22.83 7.34 16.33
C TYR A 322 -23.02 5.91 15.82
N GLU A 323 -22.01 5.04 15.90
CA GLU A 323 -22.12 3.64 15.48
C GLU A 323 -23.23 2.89 16.25
N LYS A 324 -23.35 3.12 17.57
CA LYS A 324 -24.44 2.56 18.38
C LYS A 324 -25.81 3.06 17.94
N TRP A 325 -25.91 4.33 17.58
CA TRP A 325 -27.15 4.92 17.10
C TRP A 325 -27.52 4.36 15.71
N GLU A 326 -26.57 4.29 14.77
CA GLU A 326 -26.78 3.74 13.43
C GLU A 326 -27.15 2.25 13.46
N ALA A 327 -26.49 1.45 14.29
CA ALA A 327 -26.83 0.04 14.46
C ALA A 327 -28.27 -0.14 14.98
N LYS A 328 -28.71 0.74 15.89
CA LYS A 328 -30.09 0.77 16.39
C LYS A 328 -31.07 1.21 15.30
N ASP A 329 -30.79 2.30 14.60
CA ASP A 329 -31.64 2.80 13.50
C ASP A 329 -31.79 1.77 12.37
N GLN A 330 -30.70 1.12 11.96
CA GLN A 330 -30.74 0.06 10.96
C GLN A 330 -31.58 -1.13 11.41
N LYS A 331 -31.49 -1.52 12.69
CA LYS A 331 -32.30 -2.63 13.23
C LYS A 331 -33.78 -2.25 13.25
N GLU A 332 -34.12 -1.05 13.70
CA GLU A 332 -35.50 -0.54 13.71
C GLU A 332 -36.08 -0.44 12.29
N ARG A 333 -35.29 0.03 11.30
CA ARG A 333 -35.69 0.05 9.89
C ARG A 333 -35.93 -1.35 9.33
N LYS A 334 -35.03 -2.30 9.59
CA LYS A 334 -35.20 -3.70 9.14
C LYS A 334 -36.43 -4.35 9.76
N GLU A 335 -36.69 -4.10 11.04
CA GLU A 335 -37.90 -4.58 11.71
C GLU A 335 -39.17 -3.95 11.13
N PHE A 336 -39.14 -2.64 10.84
CA PHE A 336 -40.24 -1.95 10.18
C PHE A 336 -40.52 -2.47 8.76
N GLU A 337 -39.47 -2.65 7.95
CA GLU A 337 -39.59 -3.22 6.59
C GLU A 337 -40.11 -4.65 6.62
N LYS A 338 -39.65 -5.47 7.58
CA LYS A 338 -40.12 -6.84 7.78
C LYS A 338 -41.62 -6.86 8.13
N ARG A 339 -42.06 -6.06 9.10
CA ARG A 339 -43.49 -5.94 9.47
C ARG A 339 -44.34 -5.51 8.28
N LYS A 340 -43.88 -4.51 7.52
CA LYS A 340 -44.60 -4.01 6.33
C LYS A 340 -44.69 -5.06 5.22
N ARG A 341 -43.68 -5.94 5.09
CA ARG A 341 -43.68 -7.07 4.16
C ARG A 341 -44.67 -8.15 4.60
N GLU A 342 -44.64 -8.52 5.88
CA GLU A 342 -45.57 -9.51 6.46
C GLU A 342 -47.04 -9.04 6.33
N GLU A 343 -47.33 -7.76 6.59
CA GLU A 343 -48.66 -7.17 6.39
C GLU A 343 -49.12 -7.21 4.92
N ARG A 344 -48.20 -6.96 3.97
CA ARG A 344 -48.50 -7.06 2.53
C ARG A 344 -48.80 -8.49 2.12
N GLU A 345 -48.00 -9.44 2.58
CA GLU A 345 -48.18 -10.87 2.29
C GLU A 345 -49.50 -11.38 2.89
N ALA A 346 -49.82 -11.00 4.13
CA ALA A 346 -51.10 -11.34 4.78
C ALA A 346 -52.32 -10.80 4.02
N LYS A 347 -52.29 -9.52 3.61
CA LYS A 347 -53.37 -8.93 2.80
C LYS A 347 -53.54 -9.61 1.44
N LEU A 348 -52.44 -10.04 0.82
CA LEU A 348 -52.48 -10.78 -0.45
C LEU A 348 -53.12 -12.15 -0.27
N LEU A 349 -52.81 -12.82 0.84
CA LEU A 349 -53.36 -14.14 1.18
C LEU A 349 -54.86 -14.06 1.50
N GLU A 350 -55.28 -13.04 2.28
CA GLU A 350 -56.70 -12.76 2.54
C GLU A 350 -57.46 -12.46 1.24
N ALA A 351 -56.89 -11.65 0.34
CA ALA A 351 -57.51 -11.36 -0.96
C ALA A 351 -57.65 -12.61 -1.82
N GLN A 352 -56.65 -13.50 -1.84
CA GLN A 352 -56.73 -14.78 -2.56
C GLN A 352 -57.78 -15.72 -1.98
N GLN A 353 -57.87 -15.81 -0.64
CA GLN A 353 -58.89 -16.63 0.03
C GLN A 353 -60.31 -16.09 -0.22
N ALA A 354 -60.50 -14.76 -0.21
CA ALA A 354 -61.79 -14.14 -0.52
C ALA A 354 -62.25 -14.44 -1.94
N VAL A 355 -61.34 -14.35 -2.93
CA VAL A 355 -61.63 -14.69 -4.34
C VAL A 355 -61.98 -16.19 -4.48
N THR A 356 -61.22 -17.07 -3.82
CA THR A 356 -61.46 -18.52 -3.86
C THR A 356 -62.82 -18.88 -3.24
N THR A 357 -63.18 -18.22 -2.14
CA THR A 357 -64.46 -18.44 -1.44
C THR A 357 -65.64 -17.94 -2.27
N GLN A 358 -65.50 -16.81 -2.98
CA GLN A 358 -66.51 -16.32 -3.93
C GLN A 358 -66.71 -17.26 -5.12
N LEU A 359 -65.62 -17.80 -5.67
CA LEU A 359 -65.69 -18.79 -6.77
C LEU A 359 -66.36 -20.10 -6.31
N ALA A 360 -66.07 -20.55 -5.09
CA ALA A 360 -66.70 -21.74 -4.52
C ALA A 360 -68.21 -21.54 -4.30
N THR A 361 -68.62 -20.39 -3.76
CA THR A 361 -70.04 -20.08 -3.53
C THR A 361 -70.83 -19.96 -4.84
N GLN A 362 -70.25 -19.33 -5.87
CA GLN A 362 -70.86 -19.25 -7.21
C GLN A 362 -71.05 -20.64 -7.86
N ASN A 363 -70.09 -21.56 -7.72
CA ASN A 363 -70.23 -22.91 -8.25
C ASN A 363 -71.29 -23.74 -7.51
N SER A 364 -71.42 -23.59 -6.18
CA SER A 364 -72.48 -24.29 -5.43
C SER A 364 -73.89 -23.76 -5.74
N SER A 365 -74.07 -22.48 -6.05
CA SER A 365 -75.38 -21.95 -6.50
C SER A 365 -75.79 -22.48 -7.88
N VAL A 366 -74.83 -22.72 -8.78
CA VAL A 366 -75.10 -23.28 -10.12
C VAL A 366 -75.48 -24.77 -10.05
N ILE A 367 -74.94 -25.51 -9.08
CA ILE A 367 -75.27 -26.94 -8.88
C ILE A 367 -76.64 -27.09 -8.20
N ALA A 368 -77.02 -26.19 -7.28
CA ALA A 368 -78.33 -26.21 -6.64
C ALA A 368 -79.49 -25.94 -7.62
N GLU A 369 -79.28 -25.12 -8.65
CA GLU A 369 -80.29 -24.87 -9.70
C GLU A 369 -80.44 -26.04 -10.71
N GLN A 370 -79.49 -26.99 -10.75
CA GLN A 370 -79.56 -28.15 -11.65
C GLN A 370 -80.15 -29.42 -11.00
N GLY A 371 -80.39 -29.42 -9.68
CA GLY A 371 -80.91 -30.57 -8.94
C GLY A 371 -82.43 -30.66 -8.81
N ASP A 372 -83.17 -29.65 -9.28
CA ASP A 372 -84.63 -29.51 -9.08
C ASP A 372 -85.44 -29.66 -10.38
N LYS A 373 -84.98 -30.51 -11.31
CA LYS A 373 -85.70 -30.88 -12.54
C LYS A 373 -85.92 -32.37 -12.68
#